data_AF-A0A554JN57-F1
#
_entry.id   AF-A0A554JN57-F1
#
_cell.length_a   1.000
_cell.length_b   1.000
_cell.length_c   1.000
_cell.angle_alpha   90.00
_cell.angle_beta   90.00
_cell.angle_gamma   90.00
#
_symmetry.space_group_name_H-M   'P 1'
#
loop_
_entity.id
_entity.type
_entity.pdbx_description
1 polymer ?
#
loop_
_entity_poly.entity_id
_entity_poly.type
_entity_poly.pdbx_seq_one_letter_code
_entity_poly.pdbx_strand_id
1 'polypeptide(L)'
;FELNADRVAHFKRRLTERGMTADQAVIVLLNVDDVHGGPLADALMPGYNWQEIRDRGEIPFARGLAMREGIQRALGTFDKEAAEKLQGMTDVAVVIVDHGVAEVFAA
;
A
#
# COMPACT_ATOMS: atom_id res chain seq x y z
N PHE A 1 -3.10 11.76 -13.98
CA PHE A 1 -4.17 10.75 -13.91
C PHE A 1 -3.78 9.44 -14.60
N GLU A 2 -3.23 9.45 -15.83
CA GLU A 2 -2.78 8.22 -16.53
C GLU A 2 -1.70 7.41 -15.81
N LEU A 3 -0.70 8.07 -15.21
CA LEU A 3 0.43 7.41 -14.53
C LEU A 3 0.01 6.47 -13.37
N ASN A 4 -1.08 6.80 -12.67
CA ASN A 4 -1.56 5.99 -11.55
C ASN A 4 -2.37 4.78 -12.05
N ALA A 5 -3.12 4.94 -13.13
CA ALA A 5 -3.87 3.86 -13.77
C ALA A 5 -2.92 2.76 -14.30
N ASP A 6 -1.81 3.15 -14.94
CA ASP A 6 -0.80 2.22 -15.43
C ASP A 6 -0.15 1.42 -14.30
N ARG A 7 0.13 2.08 -13.15
CA ARG A 7 0.69 1.38 -11.98
C ARG A 7 -0.31 0.42 -11.34
N VAL A 8 -1.59 0.81 -11.25
CA VAL A 8 -2.64 -0.09 -10.75
C VAL A 8 -2.78 -1.30 -11.69
N ALA A 9 -2.80 -1.08 -13.01
CA ALA A 9 -2.84 -2.15 -13.99
C ALA A 9 -1.61 -3.08 -13.90
N HIS A 10 -0.42 -2.51 -13.68
CA HIS A 10 0.80 -3.27 -13.44
C HIS A 10 0.66 -4.20 -12.23
N PHE A 11 0.17 -3.71 -11.09
CA PHE A 11 0.03 -4.54 -9.89
C PHE A 11 -1.11 -5.55 -9.98
N LYS A 12 -2.23 -5.21 -10.63
CA LYS A 12 -3.29 -6.18 -10.96
C LYS A 12 -2.75 -7.36 -11.77
N ARG A 13 -1.92 -7.07 -12.79
CA ARG A 13 -1.25 -8.11 -13.59
C ARG A 13 -0.34 -8.98 -12.72
N ARG A 14 0.48 -8.38 -11.86
CA ARG A 14 1.37 -9.14 -10.96
C ARG A 14 0.61 -10.00 -9.96
N LEU A 15 -0.56 -9.55 -9.51
CA LEU A 15 -1.44 -10.31 -8.63
C LEU A 15 -1.92 -11.58 -9.34
N THR A 16 -2.34 -11.47 -10.61
CA THR A 16 -2.68 -12.62 -11.47
C THR A 16 -1.47 -13.53 -11.75
N GLU A 17 -0.31 -12.97 -12.09
CA GLU A 17 0.92 -13.74 -12.37
C GLU A 17 1.40 -14.57 -11.16
N ARG A 18 1.09 -14.11 -9.94
CA ARG A 18 1.41 -14.81 -8.68
C ARG A 18 0.31 -15.78 -8.24
N GLY A 19 -0.77 -15.91 -9.01
CA GLY A 19 -1.92 -16.76 -8.65
C GLY A 19 -2.65 -16.29 -7.39
N MET A 20 -2.56 -15.01 -7.06
CA MET A 20 -3.20 -14.44 -5.87
C MET A 20 -4.60 -13.91 -6.23
N THR A 21 -5.48 -13.84 -5.24
CA THR A 21 -6.81 -13.23 -5.36
C THR A 21 -6.87 -11.85 -4.70
N ALA A 22 -7.94 -11.11 -4.97
CA ALA A 22 -8.21 -9.82 -4.33
C ALA A 22 -8.30 -9.92 -2.79
N ASP A 23 -8.73 -11.06 -2.26
CA ASP A 23 -8.82 -11.34 -0.82
C ASP A 23 -7.46 -11.64 -0.18
N GLN A 24 -6.45 -12.01 -0.98
CA GLN A 24 -5.13 -12.39 -0.46
C GLN A 24 -4.17 -11.21 -0.43
N ALA A 25 -4.27 -10.29 -1.39
CA ALA A 25 -3.32 -9.20 -1.54
C ALA A 25 -3.99 -7.87 -1.91
N VAL A 26 -3.36 -6.78 -1.46
CA VAL A 26 -3.73 -5.40 -1.78
C VAL A 26 -2.56 -4.67 -2.42
N ILE A 27 -2.87 -3.64 -3.20
CA ILE A 27 -1.89 -2.68 -3.67
C ILE A 27 -1.68 -1.66 -2.55
N VAL A 28 -0.44 -1.36 -2.19
CA VAL A 28 -0.13 -0.36 -1.17
C VAL A 28 0.68 0.80 -1.74
N LEU A 29 0.41 2.01 -1.26
CA LEU A 29 1.21 3.21 -1.40
C LEU A 29 1.48 3.75 0.01
N LEU A 30 2.70 3.64 0.49
CA LEU A 30 3.07 3.96 1.87
C LEU A 30 4.06 5.13 1.84
N ASN A 31 3.69 6.27 2.42
CA ASN A 31 4.67 7.33 2.67
C ASN A 31 5.69 6.80 3.69
N VAL A 32 6.95 6.75 3.32
CA VAL A 32 8.00 6.18 4.18
C VAL A 32 8.32 7.10 5.35
N ASP A 33 8.07 8.40 5.20
CA ASP A 33 8.28 9.39 6.26
C ASP A 33 7.08 9.50 7.20
N ASP A 34 5.99 8.77 6.90
CA ASP A 34 4.82 8.68 7.78
C ASP A 34 5.08 7.74 8.97
N VAL A 35 4.52 8.07 10.14
CA VAL A 35 4.71 7.31 11.39
C VAL A 35 4.18 5.87 11.29
N HIS A 36 3.16 5.63 10.46
CA HIS A 36 2.60 4.30 10.20
C HIS A 36 3.11 3.73 8.87
N GLY A 37 3.29 4.59 7.87
CA GLY A 37 3.78 4.19 6.54
C GLY A 37 5.23 3.71 6.53
N GLY A 38 6.12 4.32 7.32
CA GLY A 38 7.54 3.95 7.42
C GLY A 38 7.78 2.50 7.85
N PRO A 39 7.28 2.05 9.02
CA PRO A 39 7.40 0.67 9.45
C PRO A 39 6.81 -0.35 8.45
N LEU A 40 5.69 -0.01 7.81
CA LEU A 40 5.08 -0.85 6.78
C LEU A 40 5.92 -0.90 5.49
N ALA A 41 6.54 0.23 5.11
CA ALA A 41 7.42 0.32 3.96
C ALA A 41 8.70 -0.50 4.17
N ASP A 42 9.28 -0.45 5.38
CA ASP A 42 10.46 -1.25 5.73
C ASP A 42 10.15 -2.75 5.73
N ALA A 43 8.97 -3.16 6.18
CA ALA A 43 8.51 -4.55 6.08
C ALA A 43 8.29 -4.99 4.62
N LEU A 44 7.79 -4.08 3.77
CA LEU A 44 7.54 -4.35 2.36
C LEU A 44 8.83 -4.40 1.53
N MET A 45 9.79 -3.52 1.82
CA MET A 45 11.02 -3.32 1.06
C MET A 45 12.22 -3.16 2.00
N PRO A 46 12.64 -4.24 2.68
CA PRO A 46 13.69 -4.18 3.70
C PRO A 46 15.03 -3.75 3.09
N GLY A 47 15.70 -2.80 3.75
CA GLY A 47 17.02 -2.30 3.35
C GLY A 47 17.02 -1.39 2.12
N TYR A 48 15.84 -0.97 1.63
CA TYR A 48 15.78 -0.03 0.51
C TYR A 48 16.33 1.34 0.92
N ASN A 49 17.21 1.90 0.07
CA ASN A 49 17.80 3.21 0.34
C ASN A 49 16.82 4.34 0.01
N TRP A 50 15.91 4.64 0.94
CA TRP A 50 14.95 5.74 0.79
C TRP A 50 15.63 7.12 0.75
N GLN A 51 16.86 7.23 1.26
CA GLN A 51 17.61 8.49 1.27
C GLN A 51 17.87 9.00 -0.14
N GLU A 52 18.15 8.13 -1.11
CA GLU A 52 18.34 8.53 -2.52
C GLU A 52 17.11 9.22 -3.13
N ILE A 53 15.90 8.92 -2.64
CA ILE A 53 14.68 9.59 -3.09
C ILE A 53 14.59 10.97 -2.42
N ARG A 54 14.85 11.04 -1.12
CA ARG A 54 14.88 12.30 -0.35
C ARG A 54 15.92 13.27 -0.90
N ASP A 55 17.10 12.77 -1.29
CA ASP A 55 18.21 13.56 -1.85
C ASP A 55 17.84 14.23 -3.20
N ARG A 56 16.82 13.71 -3.91
CA ARG A 56 16.25 14.34 -5.11
C ARG A 56 15.17 15.39 -4.79
N GLY A 57 14.88 15.63 -3.51
CA GLY A 57 13.79 16.52 -3.07
C GLY A 57 12.40 15.90 -3.25
N GLU A 58 12.30 14.59 -3.42
CA GLU A 58 11.04 13.86 -3.57
C GLU A 58 10.61 13.21 -2.25
N ILE A 59 9.29 13.01 -2.08
CA ILE A 59 8.75 12.26 -0.94
C ILE A 59 8.85 10.76 -1.25
N PRO A 60 9.50 9.96 -0.39
CA PRO A 60 9.62 8.52 -0.59
C PRO A 60 8.27 7.84 -0.37
N PHE A 61 7.77 7.18 -1.41
CA PHE A 61 6.61 6.29 -1.32
C PHE A 61 6.99 4.86 -1.71
N ALA A 62 6.85 3.92 -0.77
CA ALA A 62 6.91 2.51 -1.07
C ALA A 62 5.62 2.08 -1.77
N ARG A 63 5.75 1.31 -2.87
CA ARG A 63 4.60 0.91 -3.69
C ARG A 63 4.74 -0.55 -4.10
N GLY A 64 3.75 -1.37 -3.76
CA GLY A 64 3.87 -2.82 -3.94
C GLY A 64 2.59 -3.59 -3.70
N LEU A 65 2.72 -4.92 -3.71
CA LEU A 65 1.68 -5.85 -3.25
C LEU A 65 2.01 -6.29 -1.83
N ALA A 66 1.03 -6.20 -0.93
CA ALA A 66 1.14 -6.67 0.44
C ALA A 66 -0.03 -7.62 0.76
N MET A 67 0.18 -8.54 1.70
CA MET A 67 -0.88 -9.45 2.15
C MET A 67 -2.02 -8.65 2.78
N ARG A 68 -3.25 -8.88 2.31
CA ARG A 68 -4.45 -8.15 2.76
C ARG A 68 -4.61 -8.22 4.27
N GLU A 69 -4.51 -9.42 4.83
CA GLU A 69 -4.68 -9.68 6.26
C GLU A 69 -3.66 -8.89 7.12
N GLY A 70 -2.40 -8.81 6.67
CA GLY A 70 -1.36 -8.05 7.35
C GLY A 70 -1.65 -6.55 7.37
N ILE A 71 -2.07 -6.01 6.23
CA ILE A 71 -2.44 -4.59 6.11
C ILE A 71 -3.69 -4.29 6.94
N GLN A 72 -4.73 -5.11 6.87
CA GLN A 72 -5.95 -4.92 7.66
C GLN A 72 -5.67 -4.91 9.17
N ARG A 73 -4.81 -5.82 9.66
CA ARG A 73 -4.35 -5.80 11.06
C ARG A 73 -3.61 -4.52 11.40
N ALA A 74 -2.70 -4.06 10.54
CA ALA A 74 -1.95 -2.84 10.77
C ALA A 74 -2.87 -1.61 10.83
N LEU A 75 -3.76 -1.47 9.84
CA LEU A 75 -4.77 -0.40 9.82
C LEU A 75 -5.60 -0.41 11.10
N GLY A 76 -6.04 -1.58 11.57
CA GLY A 76 -6.81 -1.70 12.81
C GLY A 76 -6.14 -1.13 14.07
N THR A 77 -4.83 -0.86 14.03
CA THR A 77 -4.11 -0.23 15.16
C THR A 77 -4.15 1.30 15.16
N PHE A 78 -4.37 1.94 14.01
CA PHE A 78 -4.28 3.41 13.88
C PHE A 78 -5.42 4.06 13.08
N ASP A 79 -6.06 3.31 12.18
CA ASP A 79 -7.17 3.76 11.35
C ASP A 79 -8.22 2.65 11.21
N LYS A 80 -9.13 2.60 12.19
CA LYS A 80 -10.17 1.56 12.28
C LYS A 80 -11.16 1.66 11.12
N GLU A 81 -11.48 2.87 10.65
CA GLU A 81 -12.40 3.07 9.55
C GLU A 81 -11.82 2.51 8.24
N ALA A 82 -10.54 2.80 7.96
CA ALA A 82 -9.85 2.21 6.82
C ALA A 82 -9.77 0.68 6.91
N ALA A 83 -9.56 0.12 8.10
CA ALA A 83 -9.54 -1.32 8.32
C ALA A 83 -10.91 -1.98 8.01
N GLU A 84 -12.00 -1.39 8.51
CA GLU A 84 -13.37 -1.85 8.26
C GLU A 84 -13.75 -1.71 6.78
N LYS A 85 -13.36 -0.60 6.14
CA LYS A 85 -13.54 -0.35 4.71
C LYS A 85 -12.85 -1.43 3.88
N LEU A 86 -11.57 -1.73 4.18
CA LEU A 86 -10.85 -2.80 3.50
C LEU A 86 -11.48 -4.18 3.72
N GLN A 87 -11.95 -4.46 4.94
CA GLN A 87 -12.63 -5.72 5.27
C GLN A 87 -13.90 -5.94 4.45
N GLY A 88 -14.66 -4.87 4.17
CA GLY A 88 -15.90 -4.93 3.40
C GLY A 88 -15.72 -5.06 1.88
N MET A 89 -14.49 -4.95 1.36
CA MET A 89 -14.23 -4.96 -0.09
C MET A 89 -14.00 -6.35 -0.65
N THR A 90 -14.58 -6.64 -1.81
CA THR A 90 -14.33 -7.87 -2.59
C THR A 90 -13.35 -7.66 -3.73
N ASP A 91 -13.20 -6.42 -4.20
CA ASP A 91 -12.28 -6.07 -5.28
C ASP A 91 -10.83 -5.94 -4.80
N VAL A 92 -9.89 -5.87 -5.75
CA VAL A 92 -8.51 -5.53 -5.44
C VAL A 92 -8.51 -4.12 -4.84
N ALA A 93 -7.98 -3.98 -3.62
CA ALA A 93 -7.91 -2.70 -2.94
C ALA A 93 -6.58 -2.00 -3.20
N VAL A 94 -6.61 -0.67 -3.29
CA VAL A 94 -5.46 0.23 -3.16
C VAL A 94 -5.53 0.89 -1.79
N VAL A 95 -4.51 0.66 -0.97
CA VAL A 95 -4.37 1.26 0.36
C VAL A 95 -3.28 2.33 0.30
N ILE A 96 -3.60 3.54 0.72
CA ILE A 96 -2.67 4.66 0.81
C ILE A 96 -2.49 4.99 2.29
N VAL A 97 -1.25 5.12 2.76
CA VAL A 97 -0.93 5.57 4.12
C VAL A 97 -0.08 6.82 4.03
N ASP A 98 -0.58 7.92 4.57
CA ASP A 98 0.06 9.23 4.53
C ASP A 98 -0.52 10.16 5.61
N HIS A 99 0.28 11.09 6.13
CA HIS A 99 -0.13 12.09 7.13
C HIS A 99 -0.89 11.51 8.36
N GLY A 100 -0.51 10.32 8.82
CA GLY A 100 -1.06 9.64 9.99
C GLY A 100 -2.40 8.94 9.76
N VAL A 101 -2.91 8.91 8.52
CA VAL A 101 -4.20 8.29 8.17
C VAL A 101 -4.05 7.32 7.02
N ALA A 102 -5.08 6.49 6.80
CA ALA A 102 -5.15 5.60 5.67
C ALA A 102 -6.41 5.83 4.83
N GLU A 103 -6.25 5.66 3.53
CA GLU A 103 -7.37 5.67 2.58
C GLU A 103 -7.37 4.40 1.74
N VAL A 104 -8.56 3.88 1.48
CA VAL A 104 -8.76 2.62 0.75
C VAL A 104 -9.66 2.87 -0.46
N PHE A 105 -9.23 2.40 -1.63
CA PHE A 105 -9.97 2.55 -2.88
C PHE A 105 -10.10 1.21 -3.60
N ALA A 106 -11.19 1.00 -4.33
CA ALA A 106 -11.25 -0.08 -5.31
C ALA A 106 -10.30 0.25 -6.48
N ALA A 107 -9.51 -0.73 -6.88
CA ALA A 107 -8.53 -0.61 -7.95
C ALA A 107 -9.17 -0.73 -9.34
#